data_AF-A0A528CGD4-F1
#
_entry.id   AF-A0A528CGD4-F1
#
_cell.length_a   1.000
_cell.length_b   1.000
_cell.length_c   1.000
_cell.angle_alpha   90.00
_cell.angle_beta   90.00
_cell.angle_gamma   90.00
#
_symmetry.space_group_name_H-M   'P 1'
#
loop_
_entity.id
_entity.type
_entity.pdbx_description
1 polymer ?
#
loop_
_entity_poly.entity_id
_entity_poly.type
_entity_poly.pdbx_seq_one_letter_code
_entity_poly.pdbx_strand_id
1 'polypeptide(L)'
;LYTLAVRSSDSESLRVVGSILSMLVAPEDPGAVLAALTDPRTSIVTLTITEKAYLRVAGGGLDTAHPDIAHDLANPQMPRTAHGFLAESLARRRAAGIQPFTVLCCDNLPANGATLHRLLVEFAALRGTDLARHIADEVAFPSSMVDRIVPATTDADRARIAGQLGVEDAWPVMTEPFCQWVIEDDFPAGRPAWERFGVTVVGDVGPFEDMKLRLLNGSHSAIAYLGLLCGHETVDRAFTDPAIRQFVDGLWAEAIPTLPPDAGLDTTDYTAQLAERYSN
;
A
#
# COMPACT_ATOMS: atom_id res chain seq x y z
N LEU A 1 6.82 18.04 9.44
CA LEU A 1 7.96 17.70 8.57
C LEU A 1 8.60 16.44 9.12
N TYR A 2 9.25 15.63 8.28
CA TYR A 2 10.04 14.48 8.70
C TYR A 2 11.20 14.25 7.72
N THR A 3 12.21 13.50 8.11
CA THR A 3 13.36 13.15 7.26
C THR A 3 13.14 11.79 6.63
N LEU A 4 13.30 11.71 5.31
CA LEU A 4 13.46 10.47 4.56
C LEU A 4 14.95 10.19 4.39
N ALA A 5 15.43 9.11 4.97
CA ALA A 5 16.79 8.61 4.83
C ALA A 5 16.81 7.44 3.83
N VAL A 6 17.36 7.70 2.64
CA VAL A 6 17.47 6.71 1.57
C VAL A 6 18.87 6.11 1.61
N ARG A 7 18.96 4.81 1.87
CA ARG A 7 20.23 4.12 2.14
C ARG A 7 20.46 2.99 1.14
N SER A 8 21.63 2.99 0.51
CA SER A 8 22.24 1.85 -0.18
C SER A 8 23.42 1.30 0.63
N SER A 9 24.07 0.24 0.13
CA SER A 9 25.32 -0.28 0.68
C SER A 9 26.41 0.79 0.79
N ASP A 10 26.52 1.67 -0.20
CA ASP A 10 27.61 2.65 -0.33
C ASP A 10 27.25 4.09 0.07
N SER A 11 25.96 4.42 0.20
CA SER A 11 25.54 5.82 0.39
C SER A 11 24.28 5.97 1.23
N GLU A 12 24.16 7.12 1.87
CA GLU A 12 22.94 7.55 2.52
C GLU A 12 22.63 9.00 2.15
N SER A 13 21.41 9.24 1.67
CA SER A 13 20.93 10.58 1.34
C SER A 13 19.74 10.94 2.22
N LEU A 14 19.76 12.15 2.75
CA LEU A 14 18.71 12.67 3.63
C LEU A 14 17.89 13.72 2.89
N ARG A 15 16.56 13.62 2.99
CA ARG A 15 15.64 14.60 2.42
C ARG A 15 14.55 14.95 3.43
N VAL A 16 14.35 16.24 3.67
CA VAL A 16 13.18 16.71 4.44
C VAL A 16 11.93 16.64 3.57
N VAL A 17 10.89 15.99 4.08
CA VAL A 17 9.59 15.86 3.43
C VAL A 17 8.56 16.71 4.15
N GLY A 18 7.78 17.46 3.37
CA GLY A 18 6.75 18.38 3.85
C GLY A 18 5.39 18.25 3.16
N SER A 19 5.14 17.11 2.50
CA SER A 19 3.84 16.83 1.85
C SER A 19 2.72 16.52 2.85
N ILE A 20 3.04 16.15 4.09
CA ILE A 20 2.05 15.95 5.16
C ILE A 20 1.82 17.30 5.86
N LEU A 21 0.62 17.86 5.68
CA LEU A 21 0.24 19.16 6.22
C LEU A 21 -0.42 19.08 7.60
N SER A 22 -1.09 17.96 7.90
CA SER A 22 -1.86 17.76 9.13
C SER A 22 -2.00 16.27 9.45
N MET A 23 -2.13 15.95 10.74
CA MET A 23 -2.43 14.60 11.22
C MET A 23 -3.66 14.66 12.13
N LEU A 24 -4.60 13.75 11.93
CA LEU A 24 -5.82 13.61 12.73
C LEU A 24 -5.86 12.20 13.31
N VAL A 25 -6.28 12.07 14.57
CA VAL A 25 -6.35 10.79 15.29
C VAL A 25 -7.81 10.45 15.51
N ALA A 26 -8.32 9.47 14.76
CA ALA A 26 -9.73 9.11 14.74
C ALA A 26 -10.34 8.78 16.12
N PRO A 27 -9.65 8.05 17.03
CA PRO A 27 -10.16 7.85 18.39
C PRO A 27 -10.29 9.12 19.24
N GLU A 28 -9.51 10.17 18.94
CA GLU A 28 -9.52 11.43 19.68
C GLU A 28 -10.61 12.38 19.15
N ASP A 29 -10.71 12.51 17.82
CA ASP A 29 -11.73 13.33 17.16
C ASP A 29 -12.18 12.71 15.83
N PRO A 30 -13.15 11.78 15.85
CA PRO A 30 -13.70 11.19 14.63
C PRO A 30 -14.47 12.22 13.80
N GLY A 31 -14.97 13.29 14.42
CA GLY A 31 -15.66 14.38 13.75
C GLY A 31 -14.73 15.16 12.83
N ALA A 32 -13.51 15.48 13.29
CA ALA A 32 -12.48 16.12 12.49
C ALA A 32 -12.06 15.27 11.29
N VAL A 33 -11.94 13.95 11.46
CA VAL A 33 -11.62 13.04 10.34
C VAL A 33 -12.74 13.03 9.31
N LEU A 34 -14.01 12.91 9.74
CA LEU A 34 -15.15 12.99 8.84
C LEU A 34 -15.23 14.34 8.13
N ALA A 35 -14.97 15.44 8.84
CA ALA A 35 -14.93 16.78 8.25
C ALA A 35 -13.90 16.85 7.11
N ALA A 36 -12.67 16.36 7.35
CA ALA A 36 -11.62 16.31 6.33
C ALA A 36 -11.99 15.45 5.11
N LEU A 37 -12.61 14.28 5.33
CA LEU A 37 -13.06 13.40 4.24
C LEU A 37 -14.23 14.00 3.44
N THR A 38 -15.08 14.80 4.08
CA THR A 38 -16.20 15.48 3.42
C THR A 38 -15.86 16.83 2.79
N ASP A 39 -14.65 17.36 3.03
CA ASP A 39 -14.19 18.60 2.40
C ASP A 39 -14.17 18.42 0.87
N PRO A 40 -14.81 19.32 0.08
CA PRO A 40 -14.80 19.24 -1.38
C PRO A 40 -13.41 19.23 -2.01
N ARG A 41 -12.39 19.74 -1.32
CA ARG A 41 -10.99 19.73 -1.77
C ARG A 41 -10.33 18.35 -1.67
N THR A 42 -10.90 17.44 -0.87
CA THR A 42 -10.44 16.06 -0.79
C THR A 42 -10.96 15.30 -2.02
N SER A 43 -10.06 15.06 -2.99
CA SER A 43 -10.35 14.33 -4.23
C SER A 43 -9.90 12.87 -4.21
N ILE A 44 -8.96 12.51 -3.33
CA ILE A 44 -8.39 11.16 -3.20
C ILE A 44 -8.23 10.84 -1.71
N VAL A 45 -8.62 9.63 -1.31
CA VAL A 45 -8.37 9.05 0.00
C VAL A 45 -7.51 7.80 -0.19
N THR A 46 -6.27 7.82 0.33
CA THR A 46 -5.34 6.70 0.23
C THR A 46 -5.34 5.83 1.49
N LEU A 47 -5.04 4.53 1.35
CA LEU A 47 -5.00 3.59 2.48
C LEU A 47 -3.66 2.82 2.54
N THR A 48 -3.09 2.76 3.74
CA THR A 48 -1.96 1.89 4.13
C THR A 48 -2.24 1.34 5.54
N ILE A 49 -3.34 0.58 5.66
CA ILE A 49 -3.93 0.15 6.92
C ILE A 49 -3.55 -1.29 7.31
N THR A 50 -2.71 -1.97 6.52
CA THR A 50 -2.36 -3.39 6.60
C THR A 50 -3.49 -4.35 6.21
N GLU A 51 -3.13 -5.56 5.78
CA GLU A 51 -4.06 -6.55 5.23
C GLU A 51 -5.17 -6.98 6.22
N LYS A 52 -4.90 -6.88 7.52
CA LYS A 52 -5.81 -7.28 8.59
C LYS A 52 -6.93 -6.27 8.82
N ALA A 53 -6.67 -4.98 8.58
CA ALA A 53 -7.65 -3.92 8.83
C ALA A 53 -8.77 -3.85 7.78
N TYR A 54 -8.69 -4.66 6.72
CA TYR A 54 -9.78 -4.91 5.78
C TYR A 54 -10.86 -5.86 6.34
N LEU A 55 -10.66 -6.42 7.54
CA LEU A 55 -11.67 -7.17 8.32
C LEU A 55 -12.41 -8.20 7.46
N ARG A 56 -11.64 -9.12 6.86
CA ARG A 56 -12.14 -10.15 5.95
C ARG A 56 -12.25 -11.50 6.65
N VAL A 57 -13.31 -12.25 6.36
CA VAL A 57 -13.38 -13.68 6.68
C VAL A 57 -12.46 -14.48 5.75
N ALA A 58 -12.20 -15.75 6.07
CA ALA A 58 -11.35 -16.62 5.25
C ALA A 58 -11.82 -16.75 3.78
N GLY A 59 -13.13 -16.60 3.52
CA GLY A 59 -13.69 -16.58 2.17
C GLY A 59 -13.51 -15.27 1.41
N GLY A 60 -12.84 -14.26 1.99
CA GLY A 60 -12.56 -12.96 1.38
C GLY A 60 -13.67 -11.91 1.54
N GLY A 61 -14.89 -12.31 1.93
CA GLY A 61 -16.00 -11.41 2.29
C GLY A 61 -15.72 -10.56 3.53
N LEU A 62 -16.51 -9.51 3.73
CA LEU A 62 -16.49 -8.69 4.94
C LEU A 62 -16.89 -9.54 6.16
N ASP A 63 -16.11 -9.42 7.24
CA ASP A 63 -16.43 -10.01 8.53
C ASP A 63 -17.48 -9.15 9.27
N THR A 64 -18.74 -9.39 8.93
CA THR A 64 -19.89 -8.72 9.54
C THR A 64 -20.05 -9.01 11.04
N ALA A 65 -19.44 -10.08 11.54
CA ALA A 65 -19.46 -10.43 12.96
C ALA A 65 -18.35 -9.72 13.76
N HIS A 66 -17.40 -9.07 13.09
CA HIS A 66 -16.33 -8.35 13.76
C HIS A 66 -16.89 -7.22 14.65
N PRO A 67 -16.47 -7.10 15.93
CA PRO A 67 -17.05 -6.13 16.86
C PRO A 67 -17.00 -4.68 16.36
N ASP A 68 -15.93 -4.28 15.68
CA ASP A 68 -15.81 -2.92 15.14
C ASP A 68 -16.70 -2.67 13.91
N ILE A 69 -16.97 -3.70 13.09
CA ILE A 69 -17.95 -3.59 12.00
C ILE A 69 -19.36 -3.43 12.59
N ALA A 70 -19.71 -4.26 13.58
CA ALA A 70 -20.98 -4.14 14.28
C ALA A 70 -21.13 -2.77 14.97
N HIS A 71 -20.06 -2.24 15.58
CA HIS A 71 -20.03 -0.90 16.15
C HIS A 71 -20.33 0.17 15.10
N ASP A 72 -19.65 0.14 13.96
CA ASP A 72 -19.79 1.14 12.89
C ASP A 72 -21.18 1.12 12.25
N LEU A 73 -21.79 -0.06 12.13
CA LEU A 73 -23.17 -0.20 11.65
C LEU A 73 -24.19 0.39 12.64
N ALA A 74 -23.97 0.19 13.95
CA ALA A 74 -24.84 0.75 14.99
C ALA A 74 -24.61 2.26 15.21
N ASN A 75 -23.39 2.75 14.98
CA ASN A 75 -22.97 4.12 15.26
C ASN A 75 -22.33 4.79 14.03
N PRO A 76 -23.05 4.94 12.91
CA PRO A 76 -22.47 5.38 11.64
C PRO A 76 -21.83 6.77 11.67
N GLN A 77 -22.25 7.63 12.60
CA GLN A 77 -21.70 8.98 12.76
C GLN A 77 -20.43 9.02 13.62
N MET A 78 -20.10 7.92 14.30
CA MET A 78 -18.93 7.74 15.16
C MET A 78 -18.19 6.43 14.82
N PRO A 79 -17.72 6.28 13.56
CA PRO A 79 -17.08 5.07 13.11
C PRO A 79 -15.69 4.89 13.73
N ARG A 80 -15.21 3.65 13.73
CA ARG A 80 -13.89 3.21 14.20
C ARG A 80 -13.06 2.60 13.08
N THR A 81 -13.70 1.99 12.09
CA THR A 81 -13.01 1.29 10.99
C THR A 81 -12.89 2.19 9.76
N ALA A 82 -11.94 1.85 8.88
CA ALA A 82 -11.83 2.47 7.57
C ALA A 82 -13.16 2.35 6.78
N HIS A 83 -13.85 1.21 6.85
CA HIS A 83 -15.14 1.01 6.20
C HIS A 83 -16.20 2.01 6.69
N GLY A 84 -16.30 2.20 8.02
CA GLY A 84 -17.22 3.16 8.61
C GLY A 84 -16.92 4.60 8.20
N PHE A 85 -15.66 5.03 8.27
CA PHE A 85 -15.26 6.38 7.85
C PHE A 85 -15.51 6.63 6.35
N LEU A 86 -15.13 5.69 5.49
CA LEU A 86 -15.34 5.82 4.04
C LEU A 86 -16.82 5.85 3.68
N ALA A 87 -17.62 4.90 4.19
CA ALA A 87 -19.04 4.83 3.89
C ALA A 87 -19.81 6.06 4.42
N GLU A 88 -19.50 6.51 5.64
CA GLU A 88 -20.14 7.68 6.22
C GLU A 88 -19.76 8.97 5.49
N SER A 89 -18.48 9.16 5.14
CA SER A 89 -18.06 10.35 4.40
C SER A 89 -18.67 10.39 2.99
N LEU A 90 -18.73 9.27 2.28
CA LEU A 90 -19.39 9.19 0.97
C LEU A 90 -20.90 9.47 1.08
N ALA A 91 -21.57 8.94 2.11
CA ALA A 91 -22.98 9.24 2.37
C ALA A 91 -23.21 10.75 2.60
N ARG A 92 -22.36 11.41 3.41
CA ARG A 92 -22.42 12.86 3.67
C ARG A 92 -22.16 13.68 2.43
N ARG A 93 -21.14 13.33 1.64
CA ARG A 93 -20.81 14.01 0.38
C ARG A 93 -21.99 13.95 -0.58
N ARG A 94 -22.59 12.77 -0.76
CA ARG A 94 -23.78 12.59 -1.60
C ARG A 94 -24.95 13.46 -1.13
N ALA A 95 -25.25 13.45 0.17
CA ALA A 95 -26.34 14.27 0.72
C ALA A 95 -26.11 15.78 0.52
N ALA A 96 -24.85 16.21 0.47
CA ALA A 96 -24.45 17.60 0.24
C ALA A 96 -24.24 17.95 -1.26
N GLY A 97 -24.45 17.01 -2.19
CA GLY A 97 -24.20 17.23 -3.62
C GLY A 97 -22.72 17.40 -3.97
N ILE A 98 -21.82 16.89 -3.13
CA ILE A 98 -20.37 16.92 -3.33
C ILE A 98 -19.96 15.64 -4.07
N GLN A 99 -19.17 15.78 -5.15
CA GLN A 99 -18.66 14.64 -5.92
C GLN A 99 -17.87 13.67 -5.01
N PRO A 100 -17.97 12.34 -5.20
CA PRO A 100 -17.14 11.39 -4.45
C PRO A 100 -15.64 11.60 -4.70
N PHE A 101 -14.82 11.25 -3.71
CA PHE A 101 -13.38 11.10 -3.88
C PHE A 101 -13.05 9.71 -4.45
N THR A 102 -11.89 9.57 -5.07
CA THR A 102 -11.31 8.25 -5.39
C THR A 102 -10.77 7.60 -4.12
N VAL A 103 -10.98 6.30 -3.96
CA VAL A 103 -10.39 5.51 -2.86
C VAL A 103 -9.23 4.68 -3.42
N LEU A 104 -8.01 5.07 -3.09
CA LEU A 104 -6.79 4.44 -3.62
C LEU A 104 -6.13 3.58 -2.55
N CYS A 105 -6.19 2.26 -2.71
CA CYS A 105 -5.50 1.35 -1.82
C CYS A 105 -4.01 1.27 -2.17
N CYS A 106 -3.14 1.43 -1.17
CA CYS A 106 -1.68 1.29 -1.27
C CYS A 106 -1.15 0.18 -0.34
N ASP A 107 -2.00 -0.74 0.12
CA ASP A 107 -1.59 -1.96 0.81
C ASP A 107 -1.27 -3.09 -0.18
N ASN A 108 -0.42 -4.03 0.25
CA ASN A 108 0.00 -5.21 -0.52
C ASN A 108 -1.08 -6.31 -0.48
N LEU A 109 -2.24 -6.02 -1.07
CA LEU A 109 -3.38 -6.92 -1.24
C LEU A 109 -3.55 -7.23 -2.73
N PRO A 110 -3.77 -8.49 -3.15
CA PRO A 110 -4.09 -8.78 -4.55
C PRO A 110 -5.34 -8.01 -5.01
N ALA A 111 -5.27 -7.39 -6.19
CA ALA A 111 -6.32 -6.55 -6.75
C ALA A 111 -6.90 -5.60 -5.68
N ASN A 112 -6.02 -4.86 -5.00
CA ASN A 112 -6.36 -4.15 -3.77
C ASN A 112 -7.53 -3.15 -3.92
N GLY A 113 -7.62 -2.45 -5.05
CA GLY A 113 -8.73 -1.56 -5.39
C GLY A 113 -10.05 -2.32 -5.48
N ALA A 114 -10.11 -3.35 -6.32
CA ALA A 114 -11.30 -4.19 -6.49
C ALA A 114 -11.72 -4.91 -5.19
N THR A 115 -10.74 -5.36 -4.39
CA THR A 115 -11.01 -5.97 -3.09
C THR A 115 -11.65 -4.97 -2.13
N LEU A 116 -11.11 -3.76 -2.00
CA LEU A 116 -11.66 -2.73 -1.13
C LEU A 116 -13.04 -2.25 -1.63
N HIS A 117 -13.22 -2.10 -2.94
CA HIS A 117 -14.51 -1.76 -3.54
C HIS A 117 -15.60 -2.74 -3.12
N ARG A 118 -15.36 -4.04 -3.33
CA ARG A 118 -16.30 -5.09 -2.96
C ARG A 118 -16.63 -5.07 -1.46
N LEU A 119 -15.62 -4.97 -0.60
CA LEU A 119 -15.83 -4.93 0.86
C LEU A 119 -16.62 -3.71 1.30
N LEU A 120 -16.37 -2.55 0.70
CA LEU A 120 -17.09 -1.34 1.03
C LEU A 120 -18.53 -1.38 0.52
N VAL A 121 -18.79 -1.98 -0.65
CA VAL A 121 -20.15 -2.25 -1.15
C VAL A 121 -20.89 -3.21 -0.23
N GLU A 122 -20.25 -4.30 0.23
CA GLU A 122 -20.82 -5.23 1.22
C GLU A 122 -21.17 -4.51 2.53
N PHE A 123 -20.26 -3.68 3.06
CA PHE A 123 -20.50 -2.88 4.25
C PHE A 123 -21.66 -1.88 4.05
N ALA A 124 -21.67 -1.18 2.91
CA ALA A 124 -22.70 -0.20 2.60
C ALA A 124 -24.08 -0.82 2.38
N ALA A 125 -24.16 -2.05 1.86
CA ALA A 125 -25.41 -2.78 1.72
C ALA A 125 -26.10 -3.04 3.07
N LEU A 126 -25.32 -3.23 4.14
CA LEU A 126 -25.83 -3.35 5.51
C LEU A 126 -26.36 -2.03 6.08
N ARG A 127 -25.91 -0.88 5.53
CA ARG A 127 -26.43 0.45 5.89
C ARG A 127 -27.64 0.88 5.06
N GLY A 128 -27.73 0.41 3.80
CA GLY A 128 -28.85 0.68 2.91
C GLY A 128 -28.50 0.52 1.43
N THR A 129 -29.47 0.05 0.65
CA THR A 129 -29.29 -0.29 -0.78
C THR A 129 -28.85 0.90 -1.62
N ASP A 130 -29.31 2.11 -1.30
CA ASP A 130 -28.97 3.29 -2.09
C ASP A 130 -27.53 3.75 -1.88
N LEU A 131 -26.98 3.58 -0.67
CA LEU A 131 -25.56 3.86 -0.41
C LEU A 131 -24.67 2.83 -1.10
N ALA A 132 -25.04 1.56 -1.03
CA ALA A 132 -24.31 0.48 -1.70
C ALA A 132 -24.25 0.71 -3.21
N ARG A 133 -25.39 1.05 -3.84
CA ARG A 133 -25.44 1.37 -5.28
C ARG A 133 -24.57 2.58 -5.63
N HIS A 134 -24.63 3.63 -4.83
CA HIS A 134 -23.80 4.82 -5.04
C HIS A 134 -22.30 4.48 -5.01
N ILE A 135 -21.86 3.69 -4.04
CA ILE A 135 -20.45 3.27 -3.96
C ILE A 135 -20.08 2.32 -5.10
N ALA A 136 -20.99 1.41 -5.47
CA ALA A 136 -20.77 0.46 -6.55
C ALA A 136 -20.58 1.15 -7.91
N ASP A 137 -21.39 2.18 -8.19
CA ASP A 137 -21.55 2.73 -9.53
C ASP A 137 -20.81 4.07 -9.75
N GLU A 138 -20.56 4.85 -8.69
CA GLU A 138 -20.08 6.24 -8.82
C GLU A 138 -18.73 6.53 -8.15
N VAL A 139 -18.18 5.58 -7.38
CA VAL A 139 -16.93 5.79 -6.63
C VAL A 139 -15.82 4.94 -7.24
N ALA A 140 -14.70 5.58 -7.57
CA ALA A 140 -13.54 4.94 -8.19
C ALA A 140 -12.65 4.25 -7.14
N PHE A 141 -12.19 3.04 -7.46
CA PHE A 141 -11.28 2.21 -6.65
C PHE A 141 -10.15 1.65 -7.52
N PRO A 142 -9.27 2.49 -8.09
CA PRO A 142 -8.12 2.02 -8.86
C PRO A 142 -7.26 1.12 -7.99
N SER A 143 -6.80 0.01 -8.58
CA SER A 143 -5.79 -0.85 -7.97
C SER A 143 -4.41 -0.22 -8.11
N SER A 144 -3.51 -0.60 -7.21
CA SER A 144 -2.10 -0.20 -7.29
C SER A 144 -1.16 -1.29 -6.82
N MET A 145 0.04 -1.31 -7.38
CA MET A 145 1.17 -2.10 -6.91
C MET A 145 2.20 -1.14 -6.32
N VAL A 146 2.51 -1.30 -5.04
CA VAL A 146 3.52 -0.53 -4.32
C VAL A 146 4.72 -1.42 -3.98
N ASP A 147 5.92 -0.91 -4.19
CA ASP A 147 7.14 -1.62 -3.81
C ASP A 147 8.22 -0.64 -3.33
N ARG A 148 8.51 -0.72 -2.03
CA ARG A 148 9.63 -0.05 -1.38
C ARG A 148 9.83 -0.67 0.00
N ILE A 149 11.03 -1.17 0.29
CA ILE A 149 11.37 -1.65 1.63
C ILE A 149 11.55 -0.45 2.57
N VAL A 150 10.78 -0.46 3.66
CA VAL A 150 10.78 0.57 4.70
C VAL A 150 10.81 -0.13 6.07
N PRO A 151 11.99 -0.32 6.68
CA PRO A 151 12.08 -0.93 8.00
C PRO A 151 11.42 -0.07 9.08
N ALA A 152 10.97 -0.72 10.17
CA ALA A 152 10.49 -0.01 11.34
C ALA A 152 11.62 0.86 11.93
N THR A 153 11.29 2.09 12.29
CA THR A 153 12.26 3.04 12.86
C THR A 153 12.69 2.63 14.26
N THR A 154 14.01 2.52 14.48
CA THR A 154 14.59 2.20 15.78
C THR A 154 15.15 3.44 16.48
N ASP A 155 15.40 3.34 17.78
CA ASP A 155 16.07 4.38 18.56
C ASP A 155 17.48 4.69 18.05
N ALA A 156 18.17 3.65 17.56
CA ALA A 156 19.49 3.79 16.94
C ALA A 156 19.41 4.61 15.64
N ASP A 157 18.38 4.40 14.82
CA ASP A 157 18.15 5.21 13.62
C ASP A 157 17.89 6.67 13.97
N ARG A 158 17.03 6.95 14.96
CA ARG A 158 16.75 8.33 15.39
C ARG A 158 18.01 9.05 15.85
N ALA A 159 18.80 8.40 16.72
CA ALA A 159 20.05 8.97 17.22
C ALA A 159 21.07 9.23 16.09
N ARG A 160 21.18 8.29 15.15
CA ARG A 160 22.09 8.38 14.01
C ARG A 160 21.71 9.52 13.06
N ILE A 161 20.43 9.61 12.68
CA ILE A 161 19.92 10.67 11.80
C ILE A 161 20.04 12.03 12.48
N ALA A 162 19.73 12.14 13.77
CA ALA A 162 19.93 13.37 14.53
C ALA A 162 21.40 13.82 14.53
N GLY A 163 22.33 12.87 14.69
CA GLY A 163 23.77 13.13 14.61
C GLY A 163 24.23 13.65 13.24
N GLN A 164 23.67 13.14 12.14
CA GLN A 164 23.99 13.59 10.78
C GLN A 164 23.38 14.97 10.45
N LEU A 165 22.15 15.23 10.91
CA LEU A 165 21.45 16.48 10.65
C LEU A 165 21.89 17.63 11.55
N GLY A 166 22.42 17.33 12.75
CA GLY A 166 22.67 18.31 13.80
C GLY A 166 21.39 18.84 14.47
N VAL A 167 20.24 18.24 14.18
CA VAL A 167 18.93 18.54 14.77
C VAL A 167 18.19 17.23 15.06
N GLU A 168 17.33 17.25 16.08
CA GLU A 168 16.51 16.08 16.42
C GLU A 168 15.33 15.95 15.45
N ASP A 169 15.23 14.78 14.81
CA ASP A 169 14.01 14.31 14.16
C ASP A 169 13.41 13.20 15.02
N ALA A 170 12.21 13.44 15.57
CA ALA A 170 11.54 12.50 16.44
C ALA A 170 11.12 11.21 15.72
N TRP A 171 10.94 11.26 14.39
CA TRP A 171 10.53 10.09 13.62
C TRP A 171 10.96 10.16 12.15
N PRO A 172 12.27 10.00 11.87
CA PRO A 172 12.77 9.83 10.50
C PRO A 172 12.35 8.47 9.94
N VAL A 173 12.24 8.39 8.61
CA VAL A 173 11.87 7.17 7.89
C VAL A 173 13.06 6.68 7.07
N MET A 174 13.48 5.44 7.29
CA MET A 174 14.58 4.79 6.56
C MET A 174 14.03 3.91 5.46
N THR A 175 14.71 3.88 4.32
CA THR A 175 14.27 3.09 3.17
C THR A 175 15.40 2.78 2.20
N GLU A 176 15.20 1.75 1.38
CA GLU A 176 16.05 1.47 0.22
C GLU A 176 15.92 2.56 -0.87
N PRO A 177 16.87 2.64 -1.83
CA PRO A 177 16.80 3.58 -2.95
C PRO A 177 15.73 3.20 -3.96
N PHE A 178 15.51 1.90 -4.16
CA PHE A 178 14.48 1.41 -5.06
C PHE A 178 13.09 1.85 -4.57
N CYS A 179 12.27 2.35 -5.50
CA CYS A 179 10.86 2.57 -5.27
C CYS A 179 10.09 2.41 -6.57
N GLN A 180 8.98 1.71 -6.51
CA GLN A 180 8.09 1.53 -7.64
C GLN A 180 6.64 1.71 -7.18
N TRP A 181 5.87 2.40 -8.01
CA TRP A 181 4.44 2.55 -7.84
C TRP A 181 3.77 2.47 -9.19
N VAL A 182 2.93 1.46 -9.37
CA VAL A 182 2.09 1.26 -10.57
C VAL A 182 0.64 1.47 -10.16
N ILE A 183 -0.11 2.29 -10.89
CA ILE A 183 -1.49 2.65 -10.53
C ILE A 183 -2.38 2.61 -11.77
N GLU A 184 -3.60 2.12 -11.61
CA GLU A 184 -4.66 2.24 -12.62
C GLU A 184 -5.14 3.69 -12.76
N ASP A 185 -5.34 4.18 -13.98
CA ASP A 185 -5.77 5.58 -14.22
C ASP A 185 -7.28 5.81 -14.11
N ASP A 186 -7.86 5.57 -12.92
CA ASP A 186 -9.27 5.82 -12.63
C ASP A 186 -9.47 6.86 -11.52
N PHE A 187 -9.48 8.13 -11.91
CA PHE A 187 -9.61 9.28 -11.01
C PHE A 187 -10.61 10.33 -11.52
N PRO A 188 -11.93 10.13 -11.31
CA PRO A 188 -12.97 11.03 -11.83
C PRO A 188 -12.87 12.48 -11.34
N ALA A 189 -12.24 12.72 -10.18
CA ALA A 189 -12.00 14.05 -9.62
C ALA A 189 -10.58 14.60 -9.95
N GLY A 190 -9.84 13.91 -10.82
CA GLY A 190 -8.45 14.20 -11.13
C GLY A 190 -7.46 13.68 -10.09
N ARG A 191 -6.19 13.64 -10.47
CA ARG A 191 -5.06 13.24 -9.62
C ARG A 191 -3.82 14.09 -9.91
N PRO A 192 -2.83 14.11 -8.99
CA PRO A 192 -1.52 14.66 -9.31
C PRO A 192 -0.88 13.99 -10.53
N ALA A 193 -0.04 14.74 -11.23
CA ALA A 193 0.77 14.26 -12.35
C ALA A 193 1.96 13.42 -11.86
N TRP A 194 1.68 12.34 -11.13
CA TRP A 194 2.66 11.47 -10.50
C TRP A 194 3.60 10.79 -11.50
N GLU A 195 3.16 10.60 -12.74
CA GLU A 195 3.97 10.06 -13.84
C GLU A 195 5.21 10.91 -14.14
N ARG A 196 5.16 12.22 -13.86
CA ARG A 196 6.32 13.12 -13.98
C ARG A 196 7.39 12.84 -12.92
N PHE A 197 7.10 12.03 -11.92
CA PHE A 197 7.95 11.69 -10.79
C PHE A 197 8.18 10.19 -10.65
N GLY A 198 8.00 9.42 -11.73
CA GLY A 198 8.38 8.00 -11.82
C GLY A 198 7.27 7.00 -11.51
N VAL A 199 6.04 7.45 -11.26
CA VAL A 199 4.89 6.53 -11.12
C VAL A 199 4.48 6.01 -12.49
N THR A 200 4.32 4.70 -12.61
CA THR A 200 3.81 4.06 -13.82
C THR A 200 2.28 4.07 -13.79
N VAL A 201 1.66 4.79 -14.72
CA VAL A 201 0.20 4.83 -14.85
C VAL A 201 -0.22 3.88 -15.96
N VAL A 202 -1.14 2.97 -15.65
CA VAL A 202 -1.56 1.88 -16.55
C VAL A 202 -3.08 1.77 -16.59
N GLY A 203 -3.60 0.98 -17.53
CA GLY A 203 -5.03 0.62 -17.56
C GLY A 203 -5.37 -0.59 -16.68
N ASP A 204 -4.39 -1.44 -16.39
CA ASP A 204 -4.55 -2.66 -15.58
C ASP A 204 -3.24 -2.94 -14.83
N VAL A 205 -3.32 -3.01 -13.49
CA VAL A 205 -2.18 -3.29 -12.61
C VAL A 205 -1.90 -4.79 -12.46
N GLY A 206 -2.88 -5.65 -12.74
CA GLY A 206 -2.80 -7.10 -12.50
C GLY A 206 -1.48 -7.75 -12.98
N PRO A 207 -1.01 -7.50 -14.21
CA PRO A 207 0.27 -8.02 -14.69
C PRO A 207 1.50 -7.65 -13.85
N PHE A 208 1.56 -6.40 -13.36
CA PHE A 208 2.67 -5.90 -12.54
C PHE A 208 2.62 -6.48 -11.13
N GLU A 209 1.41 -6.64 -10.60
CA GLU A 209 1.17 -7.29 -9.31
C GLU A 209 1.58 -8.77 -9.37
N ASP A 210 1.18 -9.50 -10.42
CA ASP A 210 1.61 -10.87 -10.69
C ASP A 210 3.13 -11.00 -10.78
N MET A 211 3.79 -10.09 -11.51
CA MET A 211 5.26 -10.06 -11.61
C MET A 211 5.91 -9.89 -10.24
N LYS A 212 5.45 -8.93 -9.45
CA LYS A 212 5.98 -8.66 -8.10
C LYS A 212 5.71 -9.83 -7.15
N LEU A 213 4.49 -10.37 -7.12
CA LEU A 213 4.13 -11.49 -6.24
C LEU A 213 4.96 -12.74 -6.55
N ARG A 214 5.16 -13.07 -7.83
CA ARG A 214 5.85 -14.29 -8.24
C ARG A 214 7.37 -14.14 -8.20
N LEU A 215 7.90 -13.04 -8.72
CA LEU A 215 9.35 -12.85 -8.84
C LEU A 215 9.97 -12.25 -7.58
N LEU A 216 9.32 -11.30 -6.89
CA LEU A 216 9.83 -10.75 -5.63
C LEU A 216 9.33 -11.57 -4.43
N ASN A 217 8.03 -11.55 -4.11
CA ASN A 217 7.55 -12.17 -2.86
C ASN A 217 7.82 -13.69 -2.82
N GLY A 218 7.68 -14.36 -3.97
CA GLY A 218 7.97 -15.79 -4.12
C GLY A 218 9.44 -16.12 -3.84
N SER A 219 10.37 -15.39 -4.47
CA SER A 219 11.81 -15.61 -4.25
C SER A 219 12.25 -15.19 -2.84
N HIS A 220 11.73 -14.09 -2.30
CA HIS A 220 12.03 -13.65 -0.94
C HIS A 220 11.62 -14.71 0.10
N SER A 221 10.45 -15.32 -0.09
CA SER A 221 10.01 -16.43 0.77
C SER A 221 10.96 -17.62 0.68
N ALA A 222 11.38 -18.00 -0.54
CA ALA A 222 12.35 -19.08 -0.73
C ALA A 222 13.70 -18.77 -0.05
N ILE A 223 14.23 -17.57 -0.24
CA ILE A 223 15.48 -17.11 0.38
C ILE A 223 15.37 -17.16 1.90
N ALA A 224 14.26 -16.67 2.47
CA ALA A 224 14.05 -16.66 3.91
C ALA A 224 14.05 -18.08 4.50
N TYR A 225 13.25 -18.99 3.94
CA TYR A 225 13.12 -20.35 4.49
C TYR A 225 14.40 -21.19 4.28
N LEU A 226 14.99 -21.15 3.08
CA LEU A 226 16.23 -21.86 2.79
C LEU A 226 17.41 -21.27 3.56
N GLY A 227 17.49 -19.94 3.63
CA GLY A 227 18.51 -19.21 4.38
C GLY A 227 18.52 -19.61 5.84
N LEU A 228 17.36 -19.60 6.50
CA LEU A 228 17.23 -20.02 7.90
C LEU A 228 17.65 -21.48 8.12
N LEU A 229 17.31 -22.40 7.21
CA LEU A 229 17.73 -23.80 7.27
C LEU A 229 19.25 -23.97 7.09
N CYS A 230 19.88 -23.08 6.32
CA CYS A 230 21.32 -23.03 6.09
C CYS A 230 22.09 -22.23 7.15
N GLY A 231 21.40 -21.63 8.14
CA GLY A 231 22.02 -20.84 9.20
C GLY A 231 22.35 -19.39 8.83
N HIS A 232 21.76 -18.86 7.76
CA HIS A 232 21.89 -17.46 7.36
C HIS A 232 20.85 -16.59 8.08
N GLU A 233 21.32 -15.57 8.79
CA GLU A 233 20.47 -14.67 9.58
C GLU A 233 19.85 -13.53 8.76
N THR A 234 20.41 -13.22 7.59
CA THR A 234 20.05 -12.07 6.77
C THR A 234 19.90 -12.44 5.30
N VAL A 235 19.08 -11.68 4.56
CA VAL A 235 18.75 -11.94 3.15
C VAL A 235 20.00 -11.84 2.27
N ASP A 236 20.85 -10.84 2.49
CA ASP A 236 22.12 -10.67 1.77
C ASP A 236 23.02 -11.90 1.90
N ARG A 237 23.19 -12.41 3.12
CA ARG A 237 23.99 -13.63 3.36
C ARG A 237 23.39 -14.85 2.69
N ALA A 238 22.09 -15.06 2.86
CA ALA A 238 21.38 -16.17 2.23
C ALA A 238 21.46 -16.11 0.70
N PHE A 239 21.33 -14.92 0.11
CA PHE A 239 21.33 -14.74 -1.34
C PHE A 239 22.73 -14.89 -1.96
N THR A 240 23.80 -14.68 -1.19
CA THR A 240 25.18 -14.97 -1.64
C THR A 240 25.56 -16.46 -1.60
N ASP A 241 24.76 -17.31 -0.96
CA ASP A 241 24.97 -18.77 -0.97
C ASP A 241 24.74 -19.33 -2.39
N PRO A 242 25.72 -20.01 -3.01
CA PRO A 242 25.60 -20.48 -4.39
C PRO A 242 24.41 -21.41 -4.62
N ALA A 243 24.02 -22.23 -3.63
CA ALA A 243 22.91 -23.16 -3.77
C ALA A 243 21.56 -22.42 -3.73
N ILE A 244 21.43 -21.44 -2.82
CA ILE A 244 20.22 -20.60 -2.73
C ILE A 244 20.11 -19.71 -3.97
N ARG A 245 21.22 -19.13 -4.45
CA ARG A 245 21.23 -18.33 -5.66
C ARG A 245 20.77 -19.13 -6.89
N GLN A 246 21.31 -20.33 -7.07
CA GLN A 246 20.91 -21.22 -8.16
C GLN A 246 19.42 -21.60 -8.06
N PHE A 247 18.91 -21.83 -6.84
CA PHE A 247 17.49 -22.11 -6.62
C PHE A 247 16.61 -20.93 -7.04
N VAL A 248 16.98 -19.70 -6.66
CA VAL A 248 16.22 -18.49 -7.02
C VAL A 248 16.24 -18.24 -8.53
N ASP A 249 17.39 -18.39 -9.18
CA ASP A 249 17.48 -18.25 -10.64
C ASP A 249 16.57 -19.28 -11.36
N GLY A 250 16.51 -20.52 -10.86
CA GLY A 250 15.59 -21.55 -11.33
C GLY A 250 14.12 -21.20 -11.09
N LEU A 251 13.79 -20.71 -9.90
CA LEU A 251 12.44 -20.26 -9.56
C LEU A 251 11.97 -19.12 -10.48
N TRP A 252 12.84 -18.15 -10.78
CA TRP A 252 12.52 -17.08 -11.74
C TRP A 252 12.29 -17.64 -13.15
N ALA A 253 13.12 -18.58 -13.61
CA ALA A 253 12.95 -19.22 -14.91
C ALA A 253 11.61 -19.97 -15.04
N GLU A 254 11.10 -20.55 -13.95
CA GLU A 254 9.78 -21.20 -13.91
C GLU A 254 8.62 -20.19 -13.79
N ALA A 255 8.82 -19.10 -13.05
CA ALA A 255 7.79 -18.09 -12.81
C ALA A 255 7.54 -17.17 -14.01
N ILE A 256 8.58 -16.75 -14.73
CA ILE A 256 8.47 -15.80 -15.85
C ILE A 256 7.47 -16.27 -16.94
N PRO A 257 7.48 -17.54 -17.41
CA PRO A 257 6.52 -18.03 -18.39
C PRO A 257 5.04 -17.99 -17.96
N THR A 258 4.77 -17.83 -16.66
CA THR A 258 3.40 -17.73 -16.13
C THR A 258 2.84 -16.32 -16.19
N LEU A 259 3.68 -15.32 -16.46
CA LEU A 259 3.30 -13.91 -16.56
C LEU A 259 2.67 -13.61 -17.93
N PRO A 260 1.71 -12.67 -18.01
CA PRO A 260 1.09 -12.29 -19.28
C PRO A 260 2.13 -11.65 -20.22
N PRO A 261 2.35 -12.21 -21.44
CA PRO A 261 3.44 -11.77 -22.33
C PRO A 261 3.21 -10.39 -22.95
N ASP A 262 1.96 -9.98 -23.14
CA ASP A 262 1.59 -8.73 -23.83
C ASP A 262 1.46 -7.52 -22.90
N ALA A 263 1.82 -7.67 -21.63
CA ALA A 263 1.67 -6.63 -20.61
C ALA A 263 2.83 -5.62 -20.55
N GLY A 264 3.81 -5.72 -21.46
CA GLY A 264 4.96 -4.81 -21.50
C GLY A 264 5.91 -4.92 -20.30
N LEU A 265 5.94 -6.08 -19.64
CA LEU A 265 6.78 -6.36 -18.48
C LEU A 265 8.24 -6.61 -18.91
N ASP A 266 9.19 -5.90 -18.32
CA ASP A 266 10.62 -6.20 -18.46
C ASP A 266 11.09 -7.09 -17.31
N THR A 267 10.86 -8.39 -17.44
CA THR A 267 11.23 -9.37 -16.40
C THR A 267 12.73 -9.56 -16.25
N THR A 268 13.52 -9.25 -17.29
CA THR A 268 14.97 -9.38 -17.25
C THR A 268 15.58 -8.26 -16.41
N ASP A 269 15.19 -7.03 -16.70
CA ASP A 269 15.61 -5.87 -15.91
C ASP A 269 15.09 -5.99 -14.47
N TYR A 270 13.83 -6.41 -14.29
CA TYR A 270 13.25 -6.57 -12.96
C TYR A 270 14.01 -7.59 -12.10
N THR A 271 14.32 -8.79 -12.62
CA THR A 271 15.08 -9.80 -11.85
C THR A 271 16.53 -9.39 -11.59
N ALA A 272 17.16 -8.64 -12.49
CA ALA A 272 18.48 -8.06 -12.24
C ALA A 272 18.44 -7.06 -11.07
N GLN A 273 17.43 -6.18 -11.03
CA GLN A 273 17.23 -5.25 -9.92
C GLN A 273 16.90 -5.98 -8.61
N LEU A 274 16.11 -7.06 -8.64
CA LEU A 274 15.86 -7.88 -7.46
C LEU A 274 17.14 -8.51 -6.91
N ALA A 275 18.02 -9.00 -7.78
CA ALA A 275 19.30 -9.57 -7.35
C ALA A 275 20.20 -8.53 -6.66
N GLU A 276 20.24 -7.29 -7.17
CA GLU A 276 20.93 -6.19 -6.52
C GLU A 276 20.30 -5.86 -5.16
N ARG A 277 18.97 -5.77 -5.09
CA ARG A 277 18.21 -5.49 -3.86
C ARG A 277 18.41 -6.56 -2.79
N TYR A 278 18.43 -7.84 -3.16
CA TYR A 278 18.70 -8.92 -2.22
C TYR A 278 20.15 -8.98 -1.74
N SER A 279 21.07 -8.33 -2.46
CA SER A 279 22.48 -8.27 -2.07
C SER A 279 22.81 -7.06 -1.18
N ASN A 280 21.82 -6.19 -0.90
CA ASN A 280 21.97 -4.99 -0.06
C ASN A 280 21.72 -5.24 1.42
#